data_AF-Q4KLA2-F1
#
_entry.id   AF-Q4KLA2-F1
#
_cell.length_a   1.000
_cell.length_b   1.000
_cell.length_c   1.000
_cell.angle_alpha   90.00
_cell.angle_beta   90.00
_cell.angle_gamma   90.00
#
_symmetry.space_group_name_H-M   'P 1'
#
loop_
_entity.id
_entity.type
_entity.pdbx_description
1 polymer ?
#
loop_
_entity_poly.entity_id
_entity_poly.type
_entity_poly.pdbx_seq_one_letter_code
_entity_poly.pdbx_strand_id
1 'polypeptide(L)'
;MGHHTSGIWVWLALTLSISSAYDIIPGRPIDHTKSICSSWGNFNYKTFDGVIYQFPGTCNYNLATDCGDSYREFSVHIKRSTENGSPVIHQILMQIKDVTVELKRDDQTVNGVTFETPYFNYGILINEKDGYLKVDTKIGLTLTFNNEDSVMLELDASYKGKLCGLCGDYNGMPVSNEFYMNDMALTPLQFGNMQNINDPTITCSNVDETQQLNVSN
;
A
#
# COMPACT_ATOMS: atom_id res chain seq x y z
N MET A 1 -38.76 70.38 -54.71
CA MET A 1 -37.34 70.23 -54.35
C MET A 1 -37.25 69.36 -53.10
N GLY A 2 -36.48 68.27 -53.16
CA GLY A 2 -36.07 67.45 -52.01
C GLY A 2 -37.03 66.32 -51.64
N HIS A 3 -37.00 65.17 -52.31
CA HIS A 3 -36.15 63.98 -52.09
C HIS A 3 -36.59 63.05 -50.93
N HIS A 4 -37.09 61.88 -51.35
CA HIS A 4 -37.04 60.59 -50.66
C HIS A 4 -35.67 60.33 -50.01
N THR A 5 -35.68 59.74 -48.81
CA THR A 5 -34.80 58.59 -48.50
C THR A 5 -35.50 57.63 -47.54
N SER A 6 -35.81 56.44 -48.06
CA SER A 6 -36.22 55.26 -47.30
C SER A 6 -34.98 54.66 -46.65
N GLY A 7 -34.90 54.71 -45.32
CA GLY A 7 -33.83 54.09 -44.56
C GLY A 7 -34.11 52.62 -44.32
N ILE A 8 -33.50 51.76 -45.12
CA ILE A 8 -33.48 50.30 -44.94
C ILE A 8 -32.54 50.00 -43.76
N TRP A 9 -33.10 49.60 -42.62
CA TRP A 9 -32.31 49.08 -41.49
C TRP A 9 -32.02 47.60 -41.77
N VAL A 10 -30.82 47.33 -42.29
CA VAL A 10 -30.28 45.97 -42.39
C VAL A 10 -29.92 45.52 -40.98
N TRP A 11 -30.73 44.64 -40.40
CA TRP A 11 -30.34 43.90 -39.20
C TRP A 11 -29.28 42.87 -39.61
N LEU A 12 -28.00 43.17 -39.35
CA LEU A 12 -26.97 42.14 -39.31
C LEU A 12 -27.24 41.27 -38.08
N ALA A 13 -27.91 40.14 -38.29
CA ALA A 13 -28.00 39.09 -37.29
C ALA A 13 -26.61 38.45 -37.15
N LEU A 14 -25.87 38.88 -36.12
CA LEU A 14 -24.65 38.19 -35.70
C LEU A 14 -25.10 36.85 -35.08
N THR A 15 -25.11 35.79 -35.87
CA THR A 15 -25.31 34.44 -35.33
C THR A 15 -24.07 34.09 -34.52
N LEU A 16 -24.16 34.20 -33.20
CA LEU A 16 -23.24 33.51 -32.30
C LEU A 16 -23.44 32.01 -32.55
N SER A 17 -22.54 31.45 -33.35
CA SER A 17 -22.36 30.01 -33.44
C SER A 17 -22.02 29.51 -32.04
N ILE A 18 -22.98 28.86 -31.39
CA ILE A 18 -22.73 28.09 -30.17
C ILE A 18 -21.91 26.89 -30.62
N SER A 19 -20.59 27.04 -30.67
CA SER A 19 -19.72 25.89 -30.69
C SER A 19 -19.98 25.14 -29.39
N SER A 20 -20.59 23.96 -29.50
CA SER A 20 -20.62 22.98 -28.42
C SER A 20 -19.19 22.67 -28.05
N ALA A 21 -18.65 23.39 -27.06
CA ALA A 21 -17.51 22.92 -26.32
C ALA A 21 -18.00 21.63 -25.64
N TYR A 22 -17.56 20.49 -26.16
CA TYR A 22 -17.53 19.29 -25.34
C TYR A 22 -16.65 19.65 -24.15
N ASP A 23 -17.27 19.90 -23.01
CA ASP A 23 -16.58 19.86 -21.74
C ASP A 23 -16.06 18.42 -21.60
N ILE A 24 -14.82 18.20 -22.02
CA ILE A 24 -14.04 17.09 -21.51
C ILE A 24 -13.86 17.44 -20.05
N ILE A 25 -14.73 16.91 -19.18
CA ILE A 25 -14.45 16.81 -17.76
C ILE A 25 -13.08 16.12 -17.72
N PRO A 26 -11.99 16.79 -17.30
CA PRO A 26 -10.83 16.04 -16.90
C PRO A 26 -11.33 15.28 -15.68
N GLY A 27 -11.65 14.00 -15.87
CA GLY A 27 -11.75 13.08 -14.76
C GLY A 27 -10.51 13.37 -13.93
N ARG A 28 -10.71 13.75 -12.66
CA ARG A 28 -9.63 13.92 -11.69
C ARG A 28 -8.63 12.79 -12.00
N PRO A 29 -7.37 13.09 -12.37
CA PRO A 29 -6.43 12.02 -12.60
C PRO A 29 -6.48 11.18 -11.34
N ILE A 30 -6.93 9.94 -11.48
CA ILE A 30 -6.78 8.96 -10.41
C ILE A 30 -5.28 8.89 -10.31
N ASP A 31 -4.76 9.55 -9.28
CA ASP A 31 -3.35 9.52 -8.99
C ASP A 31 -3.05 8.07 -8.58
N HIS A 32 -2.67 7.26 -9.58
CA HIS A 32 -2.33 5.86 -9.40
C HIS A 32 -1.11 5.68 -8.50
N THR A 33 -0.45 6.77 -8.05
CA THR A 33 0.65 6.72 -7.07
C THR A 33 0.21 6.59 -5.60
N LYS A 34 -1.11 6.48 -5.33
CA LYS A 34 -1.69 6.48 -3.97
C LYS A 34 -2.19 5.13 -3.44
N SER A 35 -1.68 4.00 -3.91
CA SER A 35 -2.09 2.67 -3.39
C SER A 35 -0.90 1.77 -3.06
N ILE A 36 0.16 2.38 -2.53
CA ILE A 36 1.41 1.70 -2.21
C ILE A 36 1.72 1.88 -0.73
N CYS A 37 1.76 0.77 -0.01
CA CYS A 37 2.39 0.66 1.31
C CYS A 37 3.86 0.26 1.15
N SER A 38 4.72 0.72 2.05
CA SER A 38 6.13 0.32 2.02
C SER A 38 6.74 0.24 3.42
N SER A 39 7.77 -0.58 3.58
CA SER A 39 8.66 -0.59 4.75
C SER A 39 10.11 -0.65 4.29
N TRP A 40 10.98 0.19 4.85
CA TRP A 40 12.37 0.34 4.38
C TRP A 40 13.33 0.84 5.48
N GLY A 41 14.62 0.59 5.29
CA GLY A 41 15.70 1.18 6.09
C GLY A 41 15.53 0.95 7.59
N ASN A 42 15.73 2.02 8.37
CA ASN A 42 15.67 1.98 9.83
C ASN A 42 14.24 1.93 10.38
N PHE A 43 13.55 0.81 10.14
CA PHE A 43 12.21 0.51 10.63
C PHE A 43 11.14 1.55 10.22
N ASN A 44 11.30 2.15 9.04
CA ASN A 44 10.30 3.05 8.49
C ASN A 44 9.15 2.27 7.86
N TYR A 45 7.95 2.83 7.96
CA TYR A 45 6.74 2.36 7.31
C TYR A 45 6.03 3.55 6.66
N LYS A 46 5.32 3.27 5.57
CA LYS A 46 4.38 4.17 4.91
C LYS A 46 3.07 3.41 4.69
N THR A 47 1.96 3.94 5.20
CA THR A 47 0.62 3.37 4.96
C THR A 47 0.16 3.61 3.51
N PHE A 48 -0.90 2.91 3.10
CA PHE A 48 -1.49 3.12 1.77
C PHE A 48 -1.97 4.58 1.57
N ASP A 49 -2.43 5.24 2.63
CA ASP A 49 -2.89 6.64 2.60
C ASP A 49 -1.76 7.66 2.84
N GLY A 50 -0.51 7.17 2.97
CA GLY A 50 0.70 7.98 2.92
C GLY A 50 1.25 8.41 4.27
N VAL A 51 0.79 7.84 5.38
CA VAL A 51 1.33 8.12 6.72
C VAL A 51 2.69 7.47 6.87
N ILE A 52 3.72 8.27 7.11
CA ILE A 52 5.08 7.77 7.38
C ILE A 52 5.33 7.76 8.88
N TYR A 53 5.81 6.63 9.40
CA TYR A 53 6.14 6.46 10.81
C TYR A 53 7.28 5.45 11.00
N GLN A 54 7.88 5.46 12.19
CA GLN A 54 8.89 4.48 12.59
C GLN A 54 8.31 3.54 13.66
N PHE A 55 8.56 2.25 13.49
CA PHE A 55 8.15 1.22 14.44
C PHE A 55 9.21 0.12 14.53
N PRO A 56 10.13 0.17 15.53
CA PRO A 56 11.25 -0.76 15.63
C PRO A 56 10.89 -2.12 16.24
N GLY A 57 9.77 -2.71 15.81
CA GLY A 57 9.34 -4.05 16.21
C GLY A 57 10.12 -5.13 15.49
N THR A 58 10.53 -6.18 16.23
CA THR A 58 11.30 -7.32 15.69
C THR A 58 10.57 -8.66 15.78
N CYS A 59 9.30 -8.63 16.20
CA CYS A 59 8.41 -9.78 16.19
C CYS A 59 7.74 -9.97 14.82
N ASN A 60 6.82 -10.92 14.74
CA ASN A 60 5.99 -11.11 13.56
C ASN A 60 4.80 -10.14 13.63
N TYR A 61 4.67 -9.29 12.62
CA TYR A 61 3.58 -8.30 12.56
C TYR A 61 2.75 -8.48 11.30
N ASN A 62 1.46 -8.16 11.40
CA ASN A 62 0.58 -8.04 10.26
C ASN A 62 0.94 -6.78 9.46
N LEU A 63 1.54 -6.95 8.28
CA LEU A 63 1.82 -5.83 7.38
C LEU A 63 0.51 -5.33 6.75
N ALA A 64 -0.24 -6.23 6.11
CA ALA A 64 -1.57 -5.97 5.59
C ALA A 64 -2.36 -7.27 5.46
N THR A 65 -3.63 -7.25 5.86
CA THR A 65 -4.56 -8.36 5.72
C THR A 65 -5.89 -7.85 5.20
N ASP A 66 -6.57 -8.64 4.38
CA ASP A 66 -7.97 -8.41 4.04
C ASP A 66 -8.87 -8.75 5.24
N CYS A 67 -9.46 -7.71 5.82
CA CYS A 67 -10.28 -7.74 7.03
C CYS A 67 -11.74 -7.31 6.75
N GLY A 68 -12.10 -7.09 5.48
CA GLY A 68 -13.40 -6.55 5.08
C GLY A 68 -14.54 -7.56 5.09
N ASP A 69 -14.23 -8.84 4.92
CA ASP A 69 -15.20 -9.92 4.85
C ASP A 69 -14.82 -11.09 5.78
N SER A 70 -15.76 -12.02 5.99
CA SER A 70 -15.52 -13.23 6.78
C SER A 70 -14.47 -14.17 6.17
N TYR A 71 -14.30 -14.10 4.85
CA TYR A 71 -13.28 -14.82 4.10
C TYR A 71 -12.17 -13.84 3.71
N ARG A 72 -10.94 -14.13 4.13
CA ARG A 72 -9.77 -13.28 3.84
C ARG A 72 -9.16 -13.73 2.52
N GLU A 73 -9.10 -12.84 1.53
CA GLU A 73 -8.43 -13.15 0.26
C GLU A 73 -6.92 -13.30 0.45
N PHE A 74 -6.31 -12.51 1.35
CA PHE A 74 -4.89 -12.60 1.67
C PHE A 74 -4.52 -12.11 3.07
N SER A 75 -3.32 -12.50 3.53
CA SER A 75 -2.57 -11.83 4.59
C SER A 75 -1.09 -11.73 4.23
N VAL A 76 -0.45 -10.63 4.58
CA VAL A 76 0.99 -10.41 4.44
C VAL A 76 1.55 -10.08 5.81
N HIS A 77 2.49 -10.91 6.27
CA HIS A 77 3.17 -10.74 7.54
C HIS A 77 4.63 -10.39 7.30
N ILE A 78 5.18 -9.56 8.17
CA ILE A 78 6.57 -9.09 8.12
C ILE A 78 7.25 -9.35 9.46
N LYS A 79 8.47 -9.89 9.40
CA LYS A 79 9.37 -9.99 10.55
C LYS A 79 10.64 -9.24 10.23
N ARG A 80 10.91 -8.17 10.97
CA ARG A 80 12.18 -7.43 10.90
C ARG A 80 13.14 -7.92 11.98
N SER A 81 14.44 -7.76 11.73
CA SER A 81 15.50 -8.05 12.69
C SER A 81 16.63 -7.04 12.52
N THR A 82 17.64 -7.11 13.39
CA THR A 82 18.90 -6.40 13.22
C THR A 82 20.01 -7.42 13.03
N GLU A 83 20.71 -7.33 11.91
CA GLU A 83 21.81 -8.23 11.55
C GLU A 83 23.07 -7.39 11.34
N ASN A 84 24.14 -7.71 12.09
CA ASN A 84 25.40 -6.94 12.07
C ASN A 84 25.21 -5.43 12.33
N GLY A 85 24.21 -5.05 13.13
CA GLY A 85 23.89 -3.65 13.43
C GLY A 85 22.99 -2.96 12.40
N SER A 86 22.64 -3.62 11.30
CA SER A 86 21.76 -3.09 10.26
C SER A 86 20.34 -3.68 10.36
N PRO A 87 19.29 -2.84 10.31
CA PRO A 87 17.91 -3.30 10.20
C PRO A 87 17.67 -4.03 8.88
N VAL A 88 17.01 -5.18 8.93
CA VAL A 88 16.69 -6.00 7.76
C VAL A 88 15.28 -6.56 7.85
N ILE A 89 14.75 -7.00 6.71
CA ILE A 89 13.55 -7.83 6.64
C ILE A 89 14.01 -9.29 6.67
N HIS A 90 13.78 -9.94 7.80
CA HIS A 90 14.17 -11.33 8.01
C HIS A 90 13.24 -12.30 7.25
N GLN A 91 11.95 -11.98 7.19
CA GLN A 91 10.94 -12.82 6.57
C GLN A 91 9.74 -11.99 6.12
N ILE A 92 9.21 -12.31 4.95
CA ILE A 92 7.87 -11.95 4.50
C ILE A 92 7.09 -13.25 4.28
N LEU A 93 5.92 -13.36 4.89
CA LEU A 93 5.03 -14.49 4.71
C LEU A 93 3.71 -14.00 4.12
N MET A 94 3.39 -14.45 2.91
CA MET A 94 2.14 -14.14 2.23
C MET A 94 1.26 -15.37 2.21
N GLN A 95 0.05 -15.26 2.75
CA GLN A 95 -1.02 -16.23 2.54
C GLN A 95 -1.97 -15.66 1.49
N ILE A 96 -2.10 -16.31 0.34
CA ILE A 96 -3.00 -15.91 -0.75
C ILE A 96 -3.96 -17.07 -0.96
N LYS A 97 -5.19 -16.98 -0.43
CA LYS A 97 -6.12 -18.11 -0.31
C LYS A 97 -5.43 -19.31 0.34
N ASP A 98 -5.25 -20.39 -0.42
CA ASP A 98 -4.63 -21.64 0.05
C ASP A 98 -3.14 -21.73 -0.29
N VAL A 99 -2.55 -20.69 -0.89
CA VAL A 99 -1.14 -20.66 -1.28
C VAL A 99 -0.33 -19.85 -0.28
N THR A 100 0.75 -20.43 0.20
CA THR A 100 1.72 -19.76 1.08
C THR A 100 2.97 -19.43 0.29
N VAL A 101 3.33 -18.14 0.21
CA VAL A 101 4.61 -17.67 -0.33
C VAL A 101 5.45 -17.18 0.84
N GLU A 102 6.64 -17.73 1.00
CA GLU A 102 7.58 -17.35 2.05
C GLU A 102 8.85 -16.81 1.40
N LEU A 103 9.23 -15.59 1.76
CA LEU A 103 10.41 -14.90 1.25
C LEU A 103 11.37 -14.61 2.40
N LYS A 104 12.58 -15.16 2.32
CA LYS A 104 13.73 -14.81 3.16
C LYS A 104 14.90 -14.48 2.23
N ARG A 105 15.94 -13.85 2.76
CA ARG A 105 17.12 -13.44 1.97
C ARG A 105 17.74 -14.61 1.16
N ASP A 106 17.88 -15.76 1.80
CA ASP A 106 18.60 -16.92 1.23
C ASP A 106 17.71 -18.15 1.00
N ASP A 107 16.40 -18.04 1.26
CA ASP A 107 15.44 -19.15 1.16
C ASP A 107 14.06 -18.61 0.79
N GLN A 108 13.53 -19.05 -0.35
CA GLN A 108 12.25 -18.59 -0.87
C GLN A 108 11.44 -19.81 -1.30
N THR A 109 10.22 -19.92 -0.80
CA THR A 109 9.36 -21.09 -1.07
C THR A 109 7.96 -20.70 -1.45
N VAL A 110 7.32 -21.55 -2.26
CA VAL A 110 5.88 -21.56 -2.46
C VAL A 110 5.36 -22.91 -1.98
N ASN A 111 4.44 -22.90 -1.01
CA ASN A 111 3.92 -24.09 -0.32
C ASN A 111 5.05 -24.97 0.27
N GLY A 112 6.09 -24.34 0.83
CA GLY A 112 7.23 -25.03 1.44
C GLY A 112 8.20 -25.68 0.45
N VAL A 113 8.01 -25.48 -0.86
CA VAL A 113 8.92 -25.96 -1.91
C VAL A 113 9.66 -24.77 -2.50
N THR A 114 10.99 -24.85 -2.52
CA THR A 114 11.84 -23.84 -3.18
C THR A 114 11.49 -23.72 -4.66
N PHE A 115 11.47 -22.49 -5.17
CA PHE A 115 11.22 -22.20 -6.58
C PHE A 115 12.42 -21.49 -7.22
N GLU A 116 12.45 -21.52 -8.56
CA GLU A 116 13.38 -20.74 -9.37
C GLU A 116 12.60 -19.66 -10.12
N THR A 117 13.21 -18.50 -10.35
CA THR A 117 12.59 -17.44 -11.14
C THR A 117 12.86 -17.63 -12.65
N PRO A 118 11.88 -17.37 -13.53
CA PRO A 118 10.51 -16.99 -13.22
C PRO A 118 9.66 -18.18 -12.74
N TYR A 119 8.85 -17.95 -11.72
CA TYR A 119 7.84 -18.91 -11.24
C TYR A 119 6.45 -18.51 -11.72
N PHE A 120 5.67 -19.45 -12.24
CA PHE A 120 4.28 -19.21 -12.63
C PHE A 120 3.38 -20.40 -12.29
N ASN A 121 2.60 -20.29 -11.23
CA ASN A 121 1.60 -21.28 -10.84
C ASN A 121 0.58 -20.68 -9.87
N TYR A 122 -0.56 -21.34 -9.65
CA TYR A 122 -1.61 -20.92 -8.70
C TYR A 122 -2.12 -19.48 -8.86
N GLY A 123 -1.93 -18.87 -10.03
CA GLY A 123 -2.26 -17.46 -10.25
C GLY A 123 -1.25 -16.47 -9.64
N ILE A 124 -0.04 -16.94 -9.33
CA ILE A 124 1.09 -16.17 -8.86
C ILE A 124 2.18 -16.23 -9.94
N LEU A 125 2.73 -15.05 -10.25
CA LEU A 125 3.90 -14.86 -11.09
C LEU A 125 5.00 -14.25 -10.22
N ILE A 126 6.14 -14.93 -10.12
CA ILE A 126 7.31 -14.41 -9.40
C ILE A 126 8.43 -14.20 -10.41
N ASN A 127 8.94 -12.99 -10.51
CA ASN A 127 10.10 -12.65 -11.33
C ASN A 127 11.16 -11.98 -10.49
N GLU A 128 12.41 -12.11 -10.91
CA GLU A 128 13.53 -11.36 -10.37
C GLU A 128 14.13 -10.48 -11.44
N LYS A 129 14.37 -9.20 -11.11
CA LYS A 129 15.03 -8.26 -12.00
C LYS A 129 15.75 -7.18 -11.20
N ASP A 130 17.00 -6.89 -11.57
CA ASP A 130 17.81 -5.83 -10.99
C ASP A 130 17.93 -5.91 -9.45
N GLY A 131 17.96 -7.12 -8.89
CA GLY A 131 18.03 -7.38 -7.44
C GLY A 131 16.69 -7.27 -6.70
N TYR A 132 15.58 -7.08 -7.42
CA TYR A 132 14.24 -7.07 -6.85
C TYR A 132 13.47 -8.33 -7.23
N LEU A 133 12.92 -8.98 -6.22
CA LEU A 133 11.92 -10.03 -6.38
C LEU A 133 10.52 -9.39 -6.44
N LYS A 134 9.77 -9.69 -7.48
CA LYS A 134 8.42 -9.20 -7.69
C LYS A 134 7.43 -10.36 -7.73
N VAL A 135 6.45 -10.35 -6.83
CA VAL A 135 5.35 -11.30 -6.73
C VAL A 135 4.07 -10.62 -7.23
N ASP A 136 3.61 -10.97 -8.41
CA ASP A 136 2.35 -10.52 -8.99
C ASP A 136 1.28 -11.60 -8.82
N THR A 137 0.08 -11.22 -8.38
CA THR A 137 -1.01 -12.17 -8.09
C THR A 137 -2.28 -11.83 -8.86
N LYS A 138 -3.11 -12.84 -9.16
CA LYS A 138 -4.42 -12.64 -9.83
C LYS A 138 -5.43 -11.86 -8.99
N ILE A 139 -5.23 -11.74 -7.68
CA ILE A 139 -6.15 -11.04 -6.77
C ILE A 139 -5.89 -9.54 -6.68
N GLY A 140 -5.03 -8.99 -7.55
CA GLY A 140 -4.73 -7.55 -7.55
C GLY A 140 -3.74 -7.14 -6.47
N LEU A 141 -2.90 -8.08 -6.00
CA LEU A 141 -1.81 -7.81 -5.06
C LEU A 141 -0.47 -7.97 -5.78
N THR A 142 0.39 -6.96 -5.64
CA THR A 142 1.78 -6.99 -6.10
C THR A 142 2.72 -6.66 -4.94
N LEU A 143 3.68 -7.55 -4.67
CA LEU A 143 4.75 -7.33 -3.69
C LEU A 143 6.09 -7.21 -4.41
N THR A 144 6.91 -6.22 -4.03
CA THR A 144 8.27 -6.03 -4.53
C THR A 144 9.23 -5.95 -3.35
N PHE A 145 10.25 -6.80 -3.34
CA PHE A 145 11.21 -6.96 -2.23
C PHE A 145 12.64 -6.93 -2.76
N ASN A 146 13.53 -6.18 -2.11
CA ASN A 146 14.94 -6.07 -2.51
C ASN A 146 15.86 -7.15 -1.89
N ASN A 147 15.30 -8.21 -1.29
CA ASN A 147 16.05 -9.22 -0.52
C ASN A 147 16.85 -8.69 0.69
N GLU A 148 16.62 -7.45 1.09
CA GLU A 148 17.34 -6.80 2.20
C GLU A 148 16.38 -6.18 3.21
N ASP A 149 16.06 -4.91 3.07
CA ASP A 149 15.42 -4.08 4.08
C ASP A 149 14.17 -3.35 3.59
N SER A 150 13.87 -3.44 2.29
CA SER A 150 12.85 -2.66 1.59
C SER A 150 11.82 -3.56 0.91
N VAL A 151 10.56 -3.38 1.31
CA VAL A 151 9.40 -4.04 0.70
C VAL A 151 8.35 -3.00 0.32
N MET A 152 7.72 -3.23 -0.82
CA MET A 152 6.61 -2.44 -1.35
C MET A 152 5.43 -3.36 -1.62
N LEU A 153 4.24 -2.98 -1.15
CA LEU A 153 2.99 -3.67 -1.37
C LEU A 153 2.03 -2.74 -2.10
N GLU A 154 1.58 -3.17 -3.28
CA GLU A 154 0.58 -2.50 -4.09
C GLU A 154 -0.69 -3.35 -4.12
N LEU A 155 -1.84 -2.69 -3.99
CA LEU A 155 -3.15 -3.34 -3.97
C LEU A 155 -4.15 -2.61 -4.87
N ASP A 156 -5.01 -3.39 -5.51
CA ASP A 156 -6.16 -2.89 -6.25
C ASP A 156 -7.11 -2.08 -5.36
N ALA A 157 -7.75 -1.07 -5.96
CA ALA A 157 -8.70 -0.20 -5.26
C ALA A 157 -9.94 -0.92 -4.70
N SER A 158 -10.16 -2.19 -5.08
CA SER A 158 -11.21 -3.05 -4.51
C SER A 158 -11.03 -3.35 -3.02
N TYR A 159 -9.81 -3.18 -2.49
CA TYR A 159 -9.49 -3.39 -1.07
C TYR A 159 -9.64 -2.13 -0.21
N LYS A 160 -10.06 -0.99 -0.79
CA LYS A 160 -10.22 0.26 -0.03
C LYS A 160 -11.17 0.10 1.15
N GLY A 161 -10.71 0.51 2.33
CA GLY A 161 -11.46 0.45 3.59
C GLY A 161 -11.72 -0.98 4.09
N LYS A 162 -11.02 -1.99 3.55
CA LYS A 162 -11.15 -3.40 3.93
C LYS A 162 -9.89 -3.96 4.58
N LEU A 163 -8.84 -3.15 4.71
CA LEU A 163 -7.56 -3.63 5.19
C LEU A 163 -7.41 -3.42 6.69
N CYS A 164 -6.55 -4.24 7.29
CA CYS A 164 -5.99 -3.97 8.60
C CYS A 164 -4.54 -4.44 8.67
N GLY A 165 -3.71 -3.78 9.48
CA GLY A 165 -2.27 -4.04 9.61
C GLY A 165 -1.45 -2.77 9.69
N LEU A 166 -0.13 -2.91 9.69
CA LEU A 166 0.84 -1.80 9.71
C LEU A 166 0.69 -0.86 8.50
N CYS A 167 0.13 -1.33 7.39
CA CYS A 167 -0.15 -0.53 6.20
C CYS A 167 -1.42 0.33 6.28
N GLY A 168 -2.15 0.29 7.40
CA GLY A 168 -3.38 1.06 7.55
C GLY A 168 -4.63 0.37 7.01
N ASP A 169 -5.74 1.11 6.96
CA ASP A 169 -7.04 0.61 6.51
C ASP A 169 -7.37 0.88 5.03
N TYR A 170 -6.55 1.71 4.37
CA TYR A 170 -6.65 2.08 2.96
C TYR A 170 -7.99 2.74 2.61
N ASN A 171 -8.49 3.63 3.47
CA ASN A 171 -9.78 4.29 3.28
C ASN A 171 -9.70 5.63 2.50
N GLY A 172 -8.50 6.14 2.19
CA GLY A 172 -8.30 7.39 1.46
C GLY A 172 -8.49 8.66 2.30
N MET A 173 -8.60 8.53 3.62
CA MET A 173 -8.79 9.65 4.55
C MET A 173 -7.45 10.31 4.92
N PRO A 174 -7.49 11.55 5.44
CA PRO A 174 -6.28 12.24 5.86
C PRO A 174 -5.52 11.49 6.96
N VAL A 175 -4.20 11.71 6.98
CA VAL A 175 -3.22 11.19 7.97
C VAL A 175 -3.71 11.24 9.42
N SER A 176 -4.49 12.27 9.77
CA SER A 176 -5.02 12.47 11.10
C SER A 176 -6.03 11.42 11.57
N ASN A 177 -6.42 10.45 10.73
CA ASN A 177 -7.40 9.40 11.03
C ASN A 177 -6.83 7.96 10.95
N GLU A 178 -5.55 7.80 10.64
CA GLU A 178 -4.95 6.47 10.39
C GLU A 178 -4.78 5.65 11.68
N PHE A 179 -4.42 6.30 12.79
CA PHE A 179 -4.10 5.62 14.05
C PHE A 179 -5.21 5.85 15.08
N TYR A 180 -6.34 5.18 14.90
CA TYR A 180 -7.46 5.25 15.85
C TYR A 180 -7.95 3.88 16.27
N MET A 181 -8.35 3.76 17.52
CA MET A 181 -9.10 2.63 18.03
C MET A 181 -10.24 3.16 18.91
N ASN A 182 -11.49 2.84 18.55
CA ASN A 182 -12.69 3.29 19.28
C ASN A 182 -12.67 4.81 19.56
N ASP A 183 -12.43 5.61 18.52
CA ASP A 183 -12.32 7.09 18.57
C ASP A 183 -11.17 7.66 19.42
N MET A 184 -10.24 6.82 19.90
CA MET A 184 -9.02 7.26 20.55
C MET A 184 -7.84 7.25 19.59
N ALA A 185 -7.15 8.39 19.49
CA ALA A 185 -5.90 8.50 18.75
C ALA A 185 -4.80 7.68 19.43
N LEU A 186 -4.04 6.94 18.64
CA LEU A 186 -2.93 6.10 19.07
C LEU A 186 -1.59 6.72 18.65
N THR A 187 -0.56 6.49 19.45
CA THR A 187 0.82 6.73 18.99
C THR A 187 1.23 5.67 17.96
N PRO A 188 2.23 5.94 17.10
CA PRO A 188 2.75 4.92 16.19
C PRO A 188 3.21 3.63 16.90
N LEU A 189 3.75 3.75 18.12
CA LEU A 189 4.14 2.58 18.91
C LEU A 189 2.94 1.76 19.38
N GLN A 190 1.89 2.42 19.89
CA GLN A 190 0.66 1.75 20.28
C GLN A 190 0.01 1.06 19.08
N PHE A 191 -0.10 1.78 17.96
CA PHE A 191 -0.63 1.24 16.71
C PHE A 191 0.16 0.03 16.23
N GLY A 192 1.49 0.12 16.17
CA GLY A 192 2.35 -0.98 15.71
C GLY A 192 2.31 -2.21 16.61
N ASN A 193 2.33 -2.01 17.94
CA ASN A 193 2.23 -3.10 18.91
C ASN A 193 0.91 -3.87 18.80
N MET A 194 -0.19 -3.21 18.43
CA MET A 194 -1.47 -3.87 18.20
C MET A 194 -1.46 -4.82 16.99
N GLN A 195 -0.52 -4.66 16.05
CA GLN A 195 -0.43 -5.50 14.85
C GLN A 195 0.37 -6.79 15.07
N ASN A 196 0.76 -7.07 16.31
CA ASN A 196 1.51 -8.27 16.66
C ASN A 196 0.69 -9.53 16.39
N ILE A 197 1.31 -10.49 15.69
CA ILE A 197 0.73 -11.81 15.47
C ILE A 197 1.22 -12.71 16.60
N ASN A 198 0.32 -12.99 17.53
CA ASN A 198 0.61 -13.85 18.68
C ASN A 198 1.10 -15.23 18.23
N ASP A 199 2.36 -15.52 18.52
CA ASP A 199 2.93 -16.85 18.43
C ASP A 199 2.97 -17.47 19.83
N PRO A 200 2.22 -18.55 20.10
CA PRO A 200 2.20 -19.17 21.42
C PRO A 200 3.55 -19.81 21.81
N THR A 201 4.47 -19.96 20.86
CA THR A 201 5.80 -20.54 21.09
C THR A 201 6.87 -19.49 21.35
N ILE A 202 6.59 -18.20 21.11
CA ILE A 202 7.55 -17.10 21.24
C ILE A 202 6.94 -15.96 22.05
N THR A 203 7.58 -15.62 23.16
CA THR A 203 7.23 -14.40 23.89
C THR A 203 7.80 -13.18 23.16
N CYS A 204 6.92 -12.34 22.63
CA CYS A 204 7.28 -11.05 22.05
C CYS A 204 7.05 -9.91 23.06
N SER A 205 8.06 -9.06 23.24
CA SER A 205 7.92 -7.83 24.02
C SER A 205 7.43 -6.69 23.12
N ASN A 206 6.49 -5.89 23.63
CA ASN A 206 6.04 -4.67 22.95
C ASN A 206 7.19 -3.66 22.81
N VAL A 207 7.14 -2.89 21.74
CA VAL A 207 8.05 -1.78 21.48
C VAL A 207 7.73 -0.62 22.41
N ASP A 208 8.76 -0.06 23.05
CA ASP A 208 8.65 1.12 23.90
C ASP A 208 9.41 2.35 23.35
N GLU A 209 9.28 3.47 24.05
CA GLU A 209 9.90 4.74 23.67
C GLU A 209 11.44 4.66 23.63
N THR A 210 12.06 3.82 24.46
CA THR A 210 13.53 3.68 24.49
C THR A 210 14.04 3.06 23.20
N GLN A 211 13.30 2.09 22.66
CA GLN A 211 13.62 1.46 21.39
C GLN A 211 13.36 2.40 20.22
N GLN A 212 12.32 3.25 20.30
CA GLN A 212 12.06 4.28 19.31
C GLN A 212 13.19 5.31 19.23
N LEU A 213 13.69 5.78 20.37
CA LEU A 213 14.80 6.75 20.42
C LEU A 213 16.08 6.22 19.75
N ASN A 214 16.30 4.90 19.76
CA ASN A 214 17.47 4.29 19.12
C ASN A 214 17.41 4.33 17.59
N VAL A 215 16.22 4.48 17.00
CA VAL A 215 16.03 4.48 15.53
C VAL A 215 15.72 5.87 14.95
N SER A 216 15.45 6.85 15.81
CA SER A 216 15.14 8.22 15.42
C SER A 216 16.37 9.15 15.36
N ASN A 217 17.56 8.67 15.75
CA ASN A 217 18.83 9.41 15.72
C ASN A 217 19.65 9.17 14.46
#